data_AF-A0A1G3QMG9-F1
#
_entry.id   AF-A0A1G3QMG9-F1
#
_cell.length_a   1.000
_cell.length_b   1.000
_cell.length_c   1.000
_cell.angle_alpha   90.00
_cell.angle_beta   90.00
_cell.angle_gamma   90.00
#
_symmetry.space_group_name_H-M   'P 1'
#
loop_
_entity.id
_entity.type
_entity.pdbx_description
1 polymer ?
#
loop_
_entity_poly.entity_id
_entity_poly.type
_entity_poly.pdbx_seq_one_letter_code
_entity_poly.pdbx_strand_id
1 'polypeptide(L)'
;MIISPRHFRELCSPSYREIASVARDGGVPMVAVDSDGNVMELIPLLAECGVNALFPFEAKPGNDLPALRRRYPEFVLMGWLEKETLNEGNEAAIGPELLTKVPGLLRAGRYFPNGDHGIQPLVTFPNLCRFLTLLHELTGNPEGEFPGMVPD
;
A
#
# COMPACT_ATOMS: atom_id res chain seq x y z
N MET A 1 -10.84 -4.25 13.22
CA MET A 1 -11.41 -2.87 13.31
C MET A 1 -11.76 -2.54 14.75
N ILE A 2 -11.56 -1.29 15.18
CA ILE A 2 -11.91 -0.81 16.55
C ILE A 2 -13.41 -0.47 16.66
N ILE A 3 -14.03 -0.05 15.55
CA ILE A 3 -15.47 0.19 15.44
C ILE A 3 -16.11 -0.91 14.59
N SER A 4 -17.33 -1.34 14.94
CA SER A 4 -18.03 -2.36 14.15
C SER A 4 -18.43 -1.82 12.76
N PRO A 5 -18.58 -2.69 11.74
CA PRO A 5 -19.10 -2.27 10.44
C PRO A 5 -20.46 -1.55 10.51
N ARG A 6 -21.33 -1.93 11.47
CA ARG A 6 -22.59 -1.23 11.72
C ARG A 6 -22.35 0.20 12.18
N HIS A 7 -21.50 0.39 13.19
CA HIS A 7 -21.18 1.72 13.71
C HIS A 7 -20.43 2.58 12.69
N PHE A 8 -19.56 1.99 11.86
CA PHE A 8 -18.93 2.73 10.77
C PHE A 8 -19.97 3.30 9.79
N ARG A 9 -20.96 2.49 9.39
CA ARG A 9 -22.02 2.95 8.48
C ARG A 9 -22.87 4.07 9.07
N GLU A 10 -23.14 3.99 10.35
CA GLU A 10 -23.95 4.96 11.08
C GLU A 10 -23.19 6.27 11.33
N LEU A 11 -21.94 6.18 11.80
CA LEU A 11 -21.20 7.32 12.36
C LEU A 11 -20.18 7.91 11.39
N CYS A 12 -19.64 7.13 10.44
CA CYS A 12 -18.52 7.53 9.60
C CYS A 12 -18.87 7.66 8.13
N SER A 13 -19.67 6.74 7.58
CA SER A 13 -20.01 6.72 6.15
C SER A 13 -20.61 8.02 5.60
N PRO A 14 -21.44 8.79 6.33
CA PRO A 14 -21.95 10.07 5.83
C PRO A 14 -20.81 11.02 5.41
N SER A 15 -19.79 11.20 6.25
CA SER A 15 -18.64 12.08 5.97
C SER A 15 -17.77 11.54 4.84
N TYR A 16 -17.52 10.23 4.79
CA TYR A 16 -16.77 9.64 3.68
C TYR A 16 -17.47 9.83 2.33
N ARG A 17 -18.81 9.71 2.29
CA ARG A 17 -19.59 9.94 1.06
C ARG A 17 -19.55 11.40 0.61
N GLU A 18 -19.59 12.34 1.55
CA GLU A 18 -19.48 13.77 1.26
C GLU A 18 -18.13 14.09 0.65
N ILE A 19 -17.03 13.65 1.28
CA ILE A 19 -15.67 13.81 0.76
C ILE A 19 -15.53 13.18 -0.63
N ALA A 20 -16.01 11.96 -0.81
CA ALA A 20 -15.96 11.29 -2.10
C ALA A 20 -16.83 12.00 -3.16
N SER A 21 -17.93 12.66 -2.77
CA SER A 21 -18.73 13.47 -3.69
C SER A 21 -17.97 14.69 -4.17
N VAL A 22 -17.38 15.45 -3.25
CA VAL A 22 -16.56 16.62 -3.61
C VAL A 22 -15.43 16.23 -4.57
N ALA A 23 -14.75 15.11 -4.30
CA ALA A 23 -13.71 14.60 -5.17
C ALA A 23 -14.24 14.24 -6.57
N ARG A 24 -15.37 13.52 -6.65
CA ARG A 24 -16.01 13.18 -7.93
C ARG A 24 -16.44 14.42 -8.72
N ASP A 25 -17.08 15.37 -8.05
CA ASP A 25 -17.60 16.60 -8.67
C ASP A 25 -16.44 17.50 -9.16
N GLY A 26 -15.29 17.44 -8.48
CA GLY A 26 -14.04 18.07 -8.89
C GLY A 26 -13.22 17.30 -9.93
N GLY A 27 -13.68 16.15 -10.41
CA GLY A 27 -12.94 15.31 -11.36
C GLY A 27 -11.67 14.67 -10.78
N VAL A 28 -11.56 14.56 -9.45
CA VAL A 28 -10.42 13.95 -8.78
C VAL A 28 -10.53 12.42 -8.88
N PRO A 29 -9.52 11.73 -9.47
CA PRO A 29 -9.63 10.31 -9.78
C PRO A 29 -9.41 9.39 -8.56
N MET A 30 -8.88 9.91 -7.46
CA MET A 30 -8.48 9.12 -6.30
C MET A 30 -8.93 9.77 -4.99
N VAL A 31 -9.59 8.97 -4.15
CA VAL A 31 -9.92 9.30 -2.77
C VAL A 31 -9.32 8.22 -1.90
N ALA A 32 -8.28 8.59 -1.15
CA ALA A 32 -7.52 7.68 -0.31
C ALA A 32 -7.87 7.86 1.16
N VAL A 33 -7.81 6.76 1.91
CA VAL A 33 -7.91 6.75 3.36
C VAL A 33 -6.62 6.19 3.95
N ASP A 34 -6.18 6.83 5.04
CA ASP A 34 -5.11 6.33 5.89
C ASP A 34 -5.71 5.55 7.07
N SER A 35 -5.29 4.30 7.23
CA SER A 35 -5.74 3.42 8.31
C SER A 35 -4.73 2.31 8.56
N ASP A 36 -4.34 2.18 9.82
CA ASP A 36 -3.49 1.10 10.30
C ASP A 36 -4.29 -0.19 10.59
N GLY A 37 -3.56 -1.29 10.81
CA GLY A 37 -4.11 -2.56 11.24
C GLY A 37 -4.65 -3.42 10.09
N ASN A 38 -5.55 -4.35 10.45
CA ASN A 38 -6.22 -5.20 9.48
C ASN A 38 -7.42 -4.48 8.87
N VAL A 39 -7.34 -4.21 7.57
CA VAL A 39 -8.34 -3.42 6.83
C VAL A 39 -9.27 -4.29 5.97
N MET A 40 -9.20 -5.63 6.09
CA MET A 40 -10.00 -6.54 5.27
C MET A 40 -11.52 -6.31 5.44
N GLU A 41 -11.96 -5.94 6.64
CA GLU A 41 -13.36 -5.55 6.92
C GLU A 41 -13.67 -4.08 6.59
N LEU A 42 -12.65 -3.22 6.54
CA LEU A 42 -12.79 -1.78 6.30
C LEU A 42 -12.94 -1.47 4.80
N ILE A 43 -12.15 -2.12 3.94
CA ILE A 43 -12.16 -1.88 2.49
C ILE A 43 -13.56 -1.95 1.86
N PRO A 44 -14.41 -2.96 2.17
CA PRO A 44 -15.79 -2.97 1.68
C PRO A 44 -16.58 -1.71 2.04
N LEU A 45 -16.43 -1.21 3.25
CA LEU A 45 -17.16 -0.04 3.77
C LEU A 45 -16.69 1.26 3.12
N LEU A 46 -15.38 1.38 2.88
CA LEU A 46 -14.79 2.49 2.15
C LEU A 46 -15.26 2.52 0.69
N ALA A 47 -15.22 1.36 0.02
CA ALA A 47 -15.72 1.22 -1.34
C ALA A 47 -17.21 1.60 -1.46
N GLU A 48 -18.05 1.19 -0.50
CA GLU A 48 -19.47 1.61 -0.40
C GLU A 48 -19.64 3.14 -0.31
N CYS A 49 -18.64 3.87 0.19
CA CYS A 49 -18.68 5.32 0.32
C CYS A 49 -18.11 6.06 -0.89
N GLY A 50 -17.55 5.35 -1.87
CA GLY A 50 -16.88 5.94 -3.04
C GLY A 50 -15.40 6.27 -2.82
N VAL A 51 -14.81 5.78 -1.72
CA VAL A 51 -13.34 5.75 -1.54
C VAL A 51 -12.79 4.63 -2.40
N ASN A 52 -11.68 4.87 -3.09
CA ASN A 52 -11.10 3.91 -4.05
C ASN A 52 -9.62 3.62 -3.82
N ALA A 53 -9.04 4.12 -2.73
CA ALA A 53 -7.64 3.90 -2.39
C ALA A 53 -7.43 3.80 -0.87
N LEU A 54 -6.39 3.07 -0.46
CA LEU A 54 -5.95 3.01 0.93
C LEU A 54 -4.42 3.02 1.00
N PHE A 55 -3.88 3.79 1.94
CA PHE A 55 -2.45 3.90 2.20
C PHE A 55 -2.18 4.12 3.70
N PRO A 56 -1.30 3.35 4.35
CA PRO A 56 -0.64 2.14 3.85
C PRO A 56 -1.45 0.88 4.15
N PHE A 57 -1.21 -0.20 3.41
CA PHE A 57 -1.56 -1.54 3.87
C PHE A 57 -0.43 -2.09 4.74
N GLU A 58 -0.68 -2.36 6.01
CA GLU A 58 0.30 -2.99 6.90
C GLU A 58 0.48 -4.49 6.58
N ALA A 59 1.71 -4.99 6.64
CA ALA A 59 2.02 -6.40 6.34
C ALA A 59 1.67 -7.36 7.49
N LYS A 60 1.93 -6.94 8.74
CA LYS A 60 1.79 -7.80 9.94
C LYS A 60 0.37 -8.14 10.38
N PRO A 61 -0.63 -7.24 10.29
CA PRO A 61 -1.97 -7.49 10.82
C PRO A 61 -2.81 -8.54 10.05
N GLY A 62 -2.23 -9.22 9.04
CA GLY A 62 -2.93 -10.25 8.26
C GLY A 62 -3.76 -9.70 7.10
N ASN A 63 -3.34 -8.59 6.49
CA ASN A 63 -3.93 -8.10 5.25
C ASN A 63 -3.56 -9.01 4.07
N ASP A 64 -4.56 -9.49 3.33
CA ASP A 64 -4.39 -10.33 2.13
C ASP A 64 -4.70 -9.50 0.88
N LEU A 65 -3.69 -8.80 0.37
CA LEU A 65 -3.81 -7.96 -0.83
C LEU A 65 -4.17 -8.78 -2.09
N PRO A 66 -3.62 -9.98 -2.33
CA PRO A 66 -4.10 -10.83 -3.42
C PRO A 66 -5.62 -11.10 -3.37
N ALA A 67 -6.18 -11.39 -2.18
CA ALA A 67 -7.62 -11.54 -2.02
C ALA A 67 -8.38 -10.22 -2.25
N LEU A 68 -7.86 -9.11 -1.73
CA LEU A 68 -8.47 -7.79 -1.98
C LEU A 68 -8.46 -7.42 -3.45
N ARG A 69 -7.36 -7.62 -4.17
CA ARG A 69 -7.27 -7.37 -5.62
C ARG A 69 -8.29 -8.20 -6.40
N ARG A 70 -8.50 -9.47 -6.05
CA ARG A 70 -9.55 -10.31 -6.68
C ARG A 70 -10.95 -9.77 -6.44
N ARG A 71 -11.24 -9.25 -5.25
CA ARG A 71 -12.56 -8.75 -4.86
C ARG A 71 -12.83 -7.31 -5.30
N TYR A 72 -11.79 -6.49 -5.37
CA TYR A 72 -11.83 -5.06 -5.68
C TYR A 72 -10.77 -4.72 -6.75
N PRO A 73 -10.99 -5.15 -8.00
CA PRO A 73 -9.99 -5.05 -9.08
C PRO A 73 -9.57 -3.62 -9.40
N GLU A 74 -10.42 -2.62 -9.12
CA GLU A 74 -10.13 -1.22 -9.38
C GLU A 74 -9.59 -0.45 -8.15
N PHE A 75 -9.57 -1.06 -6.97
CA PHE A 75 -9.13 -0.37 -5.75
C PHE A 75 -7.62 -0.21 -5.75
N VAL A 76 -7.15 0.99 -5.41
CA VAL A 76 -5.73 1.32 -5.39
C VAL A 76 -5.12 0.85 -4.07
N LEU A 77 -4.14 -0.04 -4.18
CA LEU A 77 -3.44 -0.63 -3.04
C LEU A 77 -2.08 0.06 -2.90
N MET A 78 -1.71 0.53 -1.71
CA MET A 78 -0.43 1.21 -1.49
C MET A 78 0.29 0.68 -0.25
N GLY A 79 1.59 0.37 -0.35
CA GLY A 79 2.38 -0.17 0.76
C GLY A 79 2.55 -1.70 0.73
N TRP A 80 2.36 -2.34 1.89
CA TRP A 80 2.41 -3.79 2.14
C TRP A 80 3.80 -4.45 2.21
N LEU A 81 4.87 -3.68 2.01
CA LEU A 81 6.24 -4.16 2.22
C LEU A 81 6.65 -3.89 3.67
N GLU A 82 6.89 -4.97 4.42
CA GLU A 82 7.16 -4.94 5.85
C GLU A 82 8.42 -4.10 6.14
N LYS A 83 8.25 -3.04 6.94
CA LYS A 83 9.29 -2.03 7.20
C LYS A 83 10.48 -2.52 8.02
N GLU A 84 10.30 -3.47 8.94
CA GLU A 84 11.38 -4.02 9.74
C GLU A 84 12.38 -4.84 8.92
N THR A 85 12.01 -5.28 7.71
CA THR A 85 12.96 -5.91 6.78
C THR A 85 14.15 -4.99 6.44
N LEU A 86 14.00 -3.67 6.59
CA LEU A 86 15.07 -2.69 6.36
C LEU A 86 15.94 -2.41 7.60
N ASN A 87 15.54 -2.87 8.79
CA ASN A 87 16.31 -2.63 10.02
C ASN A 87 17.68 -3.32 9.97
N GLU A 88 18.65 -2.75 10.68
CA GLU A 88 19.96 -3.36 10.89
C GLU A 88 19.81 -4.81 11.38
N GLY A 89 20.48 -5.75 10.69
CA GLY A 89 20.45 -7.18 10.97
C GLY A 89 19.38 -7.98 10.20
N ASN A 90 18.49 -7.30 9.45
CA ASN A 90 17.44 -7.94 8.64
C ASN A 90 17.71 -7.92 7.13
N GLU A 91 18.94 -7.61 6.70
CA GLU A 91 19.32 -7.37 5.30
C GLU A 91 18.89 -8.49 4.35
N ALA A 92 18.97 -9.74 4.83
CA ALA A 92 18.62 -10.93 4.06
C ALA A 92 17.13 -11.02 3.74
N ALA A 93 16.26 -10.32 4.48
CA ALA A 93 14.81 -10.34 4.31
C ALA A 93 14.32 -9.37 3.21
N ILE A 94 15.11 -8.35 2.85
CA ILE A 94 14.72 -7.34 1.86
C ILE A 94 14.33 -7.98 0.52
N GLY A 95 15.23 -8.78 -0.06
CA GLY A 95 14.98 -9.42 -1.37
C GLY A 95 13.71 -10.28 -1.40
N PRO A 96 13.57 -11.28 -0.51
CA PRO A 96 12.37 -12.11 -0.43
C PRO A 96 11.08 -11.33 -0.24
N GLU A 97 11.08 -10.28 0.60
CA GLU A 97 9.90 -9.45 0.85
C GLU A 97 9.39 -8.80 -0.45
N LEU A 98 10.27 -8.17 -1.24
CA LEU A 98 9.86 -7.56 -2.50
C LEU A 98 9.50 -8.61 -3.57
N LEU A 99 10.36 -9.60 -3.78
CA LEU A 99 10.23 -10.55 -4.90
C LEU A 99 8.97 -11.43 -4.78
N THR A 100 8.52 -11.72 -3.57
CA THR A 100 7.33 -12.55 -3.34
C THR A 100 6.03 -11.76 -3.43
N LYS A 101 6.04 -10.48 -3.04
CA LYS A 101 4.83 -9.65 -2.93
C LYS A 101 4.56 -8.79 -4.16
N VAL A 102 5.60 -8.18 -4.71
CA VAL A 102 5.48 -7.09 -5.70
C VAL A 102 5.05 -7.58 -7.09
N PRO A 103 5.70 -8.58 -7.72
CA PRO A 103 5.44 -8.90 -9.13
C PRO A 103 3.98 -9.30 -9.43
N GLY A 104 3.35 -10.04 -8.51
CA GLY A 104 1.97 -10.50 -8.67
C GLY A 104 0.96 -9.34 -8.70
N LEU A 105 1.07 -8.41 -7.76
CA LEU A 105 0.18 -7.27 -7.65
C LEU A 105 0.48 -6.20 -8.71
N LEU A 106 1.75 -5.99 -9.07
CA LEU A 106 2.12 -5.08 -10.16
C LEU A 106 1.48 -5.48 -11.48
N ARG A 107 1.54 -6.77 -11.86
CA ARG A 107 0.87 -7.27 -13.08
C ARG A 107 -0.65 -7.06 -13.07
N ALA A 108 -1.27 -7.07 -11.89
CA ALA A 108 -2.69 -6.82 -11.72
C ALA A 108 -3.05 -5.32 -11.80
N GLY A 109 -2.06 -4.43 -11.78
CA GLY A 109 -2.24 -2.98 -11.85
C GLY A 109 -2.75 -2.34 -10.55
N ARG A 110 -2.80 -1.01 -10.54
CA ARG A 110 -3.33 -0.16 -9.45
C ARG A 110 -2.72 -0.50 -8.08
N TYR A 111 -1.44 -0.85 -8.07
CA TYR A 111 -0.66 -1.14 -6.87
C TYR A 111 0.57 -0.24 -6.86
N PHE A 112 0.73 0.52 -5.79
CA PHE A 112 1.90 1.35 -5.53
C PHE A 112 2.70 0.67 -4.39
N PRO A 113 3.64 -0.23 -4.72
CA PRO A 113 4.44 -0.90 -3.70
C PRO A 113 5.31 0.12 -2.96
N ASN A 114 5.30 0.06 -1.63
CA ASN A 114 6.16 0.85 -0.76
C ASN A 114 6.26 0.16 0.61
N GLY A 115 7.10 0.70 1.50
CA GLY A 115 7.06 0.37 2.92
C GLY A 115 5.64 0.49 3.49
N ASP A 116 5.31 -0.39 4.42
CA ASP A 116 3.98 -0.54 5.00
C ASP A 116 3.66 0.50 6.08
N HIS A 117 4.62 1.35 6.43
CA HIS A 117 4.46 2.58 7.23
C HIS A 117 5.78 3.41 7.13
N GLY A 118 5.93 4.41 8.00
CA GLY A 118 7.16 5.21 8.13
C GLY A 118 8.43 4.40 8.39
N ILE A 119 9.56 4.96 7.91
CA ILE A 119 10.92 4.42 8.08
C ILE A 119 11.27 4.38 9.57
N GLN A 120 11.74 3.22 10.05
CA GLN A 120 12.09 3.04 11.46
C GLN A 120 13.49 3.59 11.77
N PRO A 121 13.76 4.00 13.03
CA PRO A 121 15.08 4.48 13.44
C PRO A 121 16.22 3.48 13.24
N LEU A 122 15.91 2.18 13.20
CA LEU A 122 16.88 1.10 13.02
C LEU A 122 17.22 0.85 11.54
N VAL A 123 16.55 1.51 10.60
CA VAL A 123 16.84 1.37 9.18
C VAL A 123 18.21 1.96 8.88
N THR A 124 19.07 1.16 8.25
CA THR A 124 20.36 1.65 7.76
C THR A 124 20.22 2.26 6.37
N PHE A 125 21.04 3.27 6.06
CA PHE A 125 21.06 3.86 4.73
C PHE A 125 21.34 2.84 3.60
N PRO A 126 22.30 1.90 3.73
CA PRO A 126 22.49 0.83 2.75
C PRO A 126 21.25 -0.04 2.52
N ASN A 127 20.49 -0.36 3.58
CA ASN A 127 19.27 -1.18 3.46
C ASN A 127 18.17 -0.43 2.73
N LEU A 128 18.00 0.87 3.02
CA LEU A 128 17.07 1.72 2.29
C LEU A 128 17.45 1.83 0.80
N CYS A 129 18.73 2.05 0.48
CA CYS A 129 19.20 2.06 -0.91
C CYS A 129 18.90 0.74 -1.61
N ARG A 130 19.26 -0.40 -1.00
CA ARG A 130 18.98 -1.73 -1.55
C ARG A 130 17.50 -1.97 -1.81
N PHE A 131 16.65 -1.60 -0.85
CA PHE A 131 15.19 -1.70 -0.98
C PHE A 131 14.67 -0.88 -2.17
N LEU A 132 15.08 0.39 -2.27
CA LEU A 132 14.62 1.29 -3.33
C LEU A 132 15.16 0.88 -4.71
N THR A 133 16.41 0.41 -4.83
CA THR A 133 16.96 -0.10 -6.08
C THR A 133 16.17 -1.32 -6.57
N LEU A 134 15.93 -2.31 -5.70
CA LEU A 134 15.14 -3.49 -6.07
C LEU A 134 13.69 -3.12 -6.44
N LEU A 135 13.10 -2.17 -5.73
CA LEU A 135 11.74 -1.70 -6.02
C LEU A 135 11.67 -1.00 -7.38
N HIS A 136 12.67 -0.18 -7.70
CA HIS A 136 12.80 0.48 -8.99
C HIS A 136 12.94 -0.55 -10.12
N GLU A 137 13.82 -1.54 -9.97
CA GLU A 137 13.99 -2.63 -10.94
C GLU A 137 12.69 -3.41 -11.17
N LEU A 138 11.98 -3.77 -10.09
CA LEU A 138 10.73 -4.54 -10.17
C LEU A 138 9.57 -3.76 -10.77
N THR A 139 9.53 -2.45 -10.55
CA THR A 139 8.49 -1.58 -11.10
C THR A 139 8.77 -1.18 -12.55
N GLY A 140 10.01 -1.37 -13.03
CA GLY A 140 10.43 -0.92 -14.35
C GLY A 140 10.19 0.58 -14.52
N ASN A 141 10.32 1.35 -13.44
CA ASN A 141 10.02 2.76 -13.43
C ASN A 141 11.00 3.48 -14.38
N PRO A 142 10.52 4.13 -15.46
CA PRO A 142 11.41 4.83 -16.40
C PRO A 142 12.06 6.08 -15.78
N GLU A 143 11.53 6.54 -14.64
CA GLU A 143 12.02 7.70 -13.91
C GLU A 143 12.85 7.25 -12.69
N GLY A 144 14.05 7.82 -12.55
CA GLY A 144 14.93 7.65 -11.37
C GLY A 144 16.22 6.90 -11.67
N GLU A 145 17.34 7.44 -11.20
CA GLU A 145 18.66 6.80 -11.25
C GLU A 145 19.03 6.28 -9.86
N PHE A 146 19.40 5.00 -9.75
CA PHE A 146 19.80 4.38 -8.48
C PHE A 146 21.24 3.83 -8.56
N PRO A 147 22.04 3.93 -7.47
CA PRO A 147 23.39 3.38 -7.45
C PRO A 147 23.40 1.88 -7.73
N GLY A 148 24.26 1.43 -8.66
CA GLY A 148 24.41 0.03 -9.03
C GLY A 148 23.67 -0.41 -10.28
N MET A 149 22.80 0.45 -10.84
CA MET A 149 22.27 0.27 -12.20
C MET A 149 23.34 0.72 -13.20
N VAL A 150 24.28 -0.18 -13.53
CA VAL A 150 25.20 0.05 -14.64
C VAL A 150 24.38 -0.10 -15.93
N PRO A 151 24.30 0.93 -16.79
CA PRO A 151 23.75 0.75 -18.13
C PRO A 151 24.73 -0.15 -18.92
N ASP A 152 24.21 -1.20 -19.54
CA ASP A 152 24.93 -1.91 -20.61
C ASP A 152 25.25 -0.98 -21.79
#